data_AF-A0A950JTM3-F1
#
_entry.id   AF-A0A950JTM3-F1
#
_cell.length_a   1.000
_cell.length_b   1.000
_cell.length_c   1.000
_cell.angle_alpha   90.00
_cell.angle_beta   90.00
_cell.angle_gamma   90.00
#
_symmetry.space_group_name_H-M   'P 1'
#
loop_
_entity.id
_entity.type
_entity.pdbx_description
1 polymer ?
#
loop_
_entity_poly.entity_id
_entity_poly.type
_entity_poly.pdbx_seq_one_letter_code
_entity_poly.pdbx_strand_id
1 'polypeptide(L)'
;MFGHALKCLRSQWSWLCVAALGLALVAAPSGLSSAATPETEDTWASLANDIFGGRPLADGTGLVSIDMPTRAEDAAIVPVTMRVTPRPDDLRRLKALTLVIDNNPVPVAATFT
;
A
#
# COMPACT_ATOMS: atom_id res chain seq x y z
N MET A 1 50.20 -47.20 -43.57
CA MET A 1 50.70 -47.28 -44.96
C MET A 1 50.19 -46.04 -45.68
N PHE A 2 50.87 -44.91 -45.49
CA PHE A 2 51.92 -44.36 -46.37
C PHE A 2 51.32 -43.74 -47.63
N GLY A 3 51.22 -42.40 -47.62
CA GLY A 3 50.90 -41.65 -48.83
C GLY A 3 50.75 -40.16 -48.57
N HIS A 4 51.73 -39.39 -49.08
CA HIS A 4 51.54 -38.00 -49.52
C HIS A 4 51.33 -36.97 -48.39
N ALA A 5 52.38 -36.48 -47.71
CA ALA A 5 53.50 -35.75 -48.29
C ALA A 5 53.04 -34.64 -49.29
N LEU A 6 53.63 -33.46 -49.14
CA LEU A 6 53.59 -32.35 -50.12
C LEU A 6 52.38 -31.39 -50.12
N LYS A 7 51.86 -31.00 -48.95
CA LYS A 7 51.11 -29.71 -48.85
C LYS A 7 51.69 -28.77 -47.81
N CYS A 8 53.01 -28.80 -47.70
CA CYS A 8 53.81 -27.71 -47.14
C CYS A 8 54.56 -27.03 -48.30
N LEU A 9 53.84 -26.39 -49.23
CA LEU A 9 54.41 -25.40 -50.16
C LEU A 9 53.28 -24.74 -50.96
N ARG A 10 52.96 -23.49 -50.60
CA ARG A 10 52.18 -22.45 -51.30
C ARG A 10 51.53 -21.62 -50.18
N SER A 11 52.33 -20.97 -49.35
CA SER A 11 52.99 -19.71 -49.71
C SER A 11 51.94 -18.70 -50.14
N GLN A 12 51.71 -17.75 -49.24
CA GLN A 12 51.49 -16.35 -49.57
C GLN A 12 50.50 -16.10 -50.70
N TRP A 13 49.22 -16.05 -50.38
CA TRP A 13 48.37 -15.06 -51.03
C TRP A 13 47.29 -14.59 -50.06
N SER A 14 47.43 -13.30 -49.73
CA SER A 14 46.34 -12.39 -49.40
C SER A 14 45.49 -12.78 -48.19
N TRP A 15 45.83 -12.38 -46.95
CA TRP A 15 45.63 -11.00 -46.46
C TRP A 15 44.74 -10.15 -47.37
N LEU A 16 43.64 -9.66 -46.79
CA LEU A 16 42.63 -8.75 -47.33
C LEU A 16 41.48 -9.47 -48.05
N CYS A 17 40.34 -9.55 -47.37
CA CYS A 17 39.22 -8.69 -47.75
C CYS A 17 38.12 -8.69 -46.67
N VAL A 18 37.92 -7.50 -46.10
CA VAL A 18 36.62 -6.90 -45.76
C VAL A 18 35.88 -7.54 -44.57
N ALA A 19 36.03 -7.05 -43.35
CA ALA A 19 35.37 -5.85 -42.83
C ALA A 19 33.84 -5.85 -43.04
N ALA A 20 33.11 -6.56 -42.19
CA ALA A 20 31.69 -6.32 -41.97
C ALA A 20 31.44 -6.20 -40.46
N LEU A 21 31.67 -4.99 -39.95
CA LEU A 21 31.27 -4.55 -38.61
C LEU A 21 29.73 -4.55 -38.56
N GLY A 22 29.15 -5.64 -38.05
CA GLY A 22 27.71 -5.74 -37.77
C GLY A 22 27.37 -5.02 -36.46
N LEU A 23 27.03 -3.74 -36.56
CA LEU A 23 26.49 -2.93 -35.47
C LEU A 23 25.07 -3.41 -35.11
N ALA A 24 24.95 -4.34 -34.15
CA ALA A 24 23.67 -4.74 -33.58
C ALA A 24 23.37 -3.90 -32.33
N LEU A 25 22.70 -2.77 -32.53
CA LEU A 25 22.14 -1.95 -31.45
C LEU A 25 20.86 -2.64 -30.97
N VAL A 26 20.93 -3.40 -29.87
CA VAL A 26 19.76 -3.97 -29.20
C VAL A 26 19.01 -2.84 -28.49
N ALA A 27 17.81 -2.52 -28.99
CA ALA A 27 16.86 -1.66 -28.31
C ALA A 27 16.36 -2.36 -27.03
N ALA A 28 16.77 -1.88 -25.86
CA ALA A 28 16.20 -2.30 -24.60
C ALA A 28 14.86 -1.57 -24.37
N PRO A 29 13.73 -2.27 -24.20
CA PRO A 29 12.50 -1.63 -23.77
C PRO A 29 12.67 -1.25 -22.29
N SER A 30 12.74 0.05 -22.03
CA SER A 30 12.60 0.59 -20.68
C SER A 30 11.18 0.30 -20.19
N GLY A 31 11.01 -0.81 -19.48
CA GLY A 31 9.76 -1.11 -18.78
C GLY A 31 9.47 0.03 -17.79
N LEU A 32 8.41 0.79 -18.06
CA LEU A 32 7.82 1.70 -17.09
C LEU A 32 7.40 0.87 -15.88
N SER A 33 8.20 0.89 -14.82
CA SER A 33 7.81 0.36 -13.54
C SER A 33 6.71 1.27 -13.00
N SER A 34 5.45 0.85 -13.17
CA SER A 34 4.34 1.47 -12.47
C SER A 34 4.57 1.18 -10.98
N ALA A 35 5.04 2.19 -10.25
CA ALA A 35 5.06 2.14 -8.81
C ALA A 35 3.59 1.99 -8.38
N ALA A 36 3.19 0.78 -7.99
CA ALA A 36 1.94 0.56 -7.30
C ALA A 36 1.96 1.48 -6.08
N THR A 37 1.08 2.47 -6.06
CA THR A 37 0.73 3.15 -4.82
C THR A 37 0.33 2.07 -3.83
N PRO A 38 0.95 1.99 -2.63
CA PRO A 38 0.48 1.05 -1.63
C PRO A 38 -0.97 1.41 -1.33
N GLU A 39 -1.89 0.53 -1.73
CA GLU A 39 -3.25 0.54 -1.25
C GLU A 39 -3.14 0.61 0.28
N THR A 40 -3.65 1.68 0.90
CA THR A 40 -3.71 1.75 2.35
C THR A 40 -4.60 0.61 2.80
N GLU A 41 -3.98 -0.49 3.23
CA GLU A 41 -4.66 -1.65 3.77
C GLU A 41 -5.62 -1.15 4.85
N ASP A 42 -6.91 -1.46 4.73
CA ASP A 42 -7.94 -1.01 5.66
C ASP A 42 -7.64 -1.61 7.05
N THR A 43 -6.88 -0.86 7.85
CA THR A 43 -6.35 -1.28 9.14
C THR A 43 -7.40 -1.25 10.24
N TRP A 44 -8.59 -0.72 9.95
CA TRP A 44 -9.66 -0.57 10.93
C TRP A 44 -10.03 -1.88 11.61
N ALA A 45 -10.12 -2.98 10.86
CA ALA A 45 -10.51 -4.27 11.43
C ALA A 45 -9.53 -4.77 12.51
N SER A 46 -8.22 -4.59 12.28
CA SER A 46 -7.19 -4.96 13.26
C SER A 46 -7.20 -4.00 14.46
N LEU A 47 -7.23 -2.69 14.18
CA LEU A 47 -7.26 -1.66 15.22
C LEU A 47 -8.48 -1.81 16.15
N ALA A 48 -9.66 -2.05 15.57
CA ALA A 48 -10.88 -2.27 16.32
C ALA A 48 -10.81 -3.55 17.16
N ASN A 49 -10.16 -4.61 16.67
CA ASN A 49 -9.92 -5.81 17.45
C ASN A 49 -9.02 -5.52 18.65
N ASP A 50 -7.93 -4.78 18.46
CA ASP A 50 -6.98 -4.42 19.53
C ASP A 50 -7.66 -3.57 20.62
N ILE A 51 -8.52 -2.62 20.23
CA ILE A 51 -9.21 -1.73 21.18
C ILE A 51 -10.37 -2.44 21.89
N PHE A 52 -11.18 -3.23 21.18
CA PHE A 52 -12.42 -3.80 21.70
C PHE A 52 -12.33 -5.28 22.08
N GLY A 53 -11.19 -5.93 21.87
CA GLY A 53 -10.94 -7.33 22.23
C GLY A 53 -11.78 -8.32 21.44
N GLY A 54 -11.92 -8.10 20.14
CA GLY A 54 -12.68 -8.97 19.24
C GLY A 54 -14.20 -8.99 19.47
N ARG A 55 -14.74 -8.06 20.28
CA ARG A 55 -16.19 -7.93 20.47
C ARG A 55 -16.86 -7.56 19.14
N PRO A 56 -17.97 -8.22 18.75
CA PRO A 56 -18.71 -7.85 17.55
C PRO A 56 -19.16 -6.39 17.60
N LEU A 57 -18.82 -5.62 16.56
CA LEU A 57 -19.28 -4.26 16.38
C LEU A 57 -20.56 -4.25 15.55
N ALA A 58 -21.62 -3.65 16.08
CA ALA A 58 -22.87 -3.42 15.37
C ALA A 58 -22.92 -1.97 14.88
N ASP A 59 -23.72 -1.73 13.84
CA ASP A 59 -24.00 -0.37 13.40
C ASP A 59 -24.70 0.44 14.52
N GLY A 60 -24.13 1.60 14.83
CA GLY A 60 -24.61 2.52 15.86
C GLY A 60 -25.59 3.57 15.32
N THR A 61 -25.98 3.52 14.05
CA THR A 61 -26.87 4.49 13.41
C THR A 61 -28.17 4.68 14.22
N GLY A 62 -28.45 5.93 14.59
CA GLY A 62 -29.62 6.31 15.40
C GLY A 62 -29.48 6.08 16.90
N LEU A 63 -28.39 5.45 17.38
CA LEU A 63 -28.07 5.34 18.80
C LEU A 63 -26.99 6.36 19.22
N VAL A 64 -25.97 6.54 18.38
CA VAL A 64 -24.86 7.48 18.61
C VAL A 64 -24.72 8.38 17.39
N SER A 65 -24.50 9.67 17.64
CA SER A 65 -24.19 10.66 16.61
C SER A 65 -22.92 11.43 16.97
N ILE A 66 -22.13 11.77 15.94
CA ILE A 66 -20.94 12.60 16.06
C ILE A 66 -21.17 13.87 15.24
N ASP A 67 -20.96 15.02 15.86
CA ASP A 67 -21.01 16.34 15.24
C ASP A 67 -19.61 16.97 15.34
N MET A 68 -19.08 17.40 14.19
CA MET A 68 -17.76 18.03 14.05
C MET A 68 -17.78 18.95 12.82
N PRO A 69 -16.93 20.00 12.76
CA PRO A 69 -16.84 20.85 11.59
C PRO A 69 -16.32 20.06 10.38
N THR A 70 -16.79 20.41 9.18
CA THR A 70 -16.38 19.75 7.92
C THR A 70 -14.90 19.96 7.59
N ARG A 71 -14.30 21.01 8.18
CA ARG A 71 -12.89 21.33 8.07
C ARG A 71 -12.42 21.91 9.40
N ALA A 72 -11.30 21.42 9.88
CA ALA A 72 -10.59 22.03 10.99
C ALA A 72 -10.04 23.41 10.56
N GLU A 73 -10.33 24.45 11.34
CA GLU A 73 -9.70 25.76 11.17
C GLU A 73 -8.21 25.72 11.56
N ASP A 74 -7.89 24.93 12.58
CA ASP A 74 -6.55 24.61 13.06
C ASP A 74 -6.45 23.09 13.24
N ALA A 75 -5.44 22.46 12.62
CA ALA A 75 -5.22 21.02 12.74
C ALA A 75 -4.90 20.57 14.18
N ALA A 76 -4.50 21.50 15.05
CA ALA A 76 -4.28 21.22 16.46
C ALA A 76 -5.57 21.20 17.31
N ILE A 77 -6.67 21.83 16.84
CA ILE A 77 -7.90 21.98 17.63
C ILE A 77 -9.11 21.69 16.74
N VAL A 78 -9.80 20.58 17.04
CA VAL A 78 -11.06 20.20 16.39
C VAL A 78 -12.13 19.97 17.45
N PRO A 79 -13.21 20.76 17.50
CA PRO A 79 -14.32 20.48 18.39
C PRO A 79 -15.12 19.27 17.89
N VAL A 80 -15.32 18.29 18.77
CA VAL A 80 -16.11 17.08 18.48
C VAL A 80 -17.17 16.91 19.57
N THR A 81 -18.43 16.79 19.16
CA THR A 81 -19.56 16.49 20.06
C THR A 81 -20.08 15.08 19.78
N MET A 82 -20.11 14.22 20.80
CA MET A 82 -20.73 12.91 20.72
C MET A 82 -22.04 12.91 21.52
N ARG A 83 -23.13 12.41 20.92
CA ARG A 83 -24.45 12.33 21.57
C ARG A 83 -24.97 10.91 21.51
N VAL A 84 -25.51 10.43 22.62
CA VAL A 84 -26.14 9.10 22.72
C VAL A 84 -27.64 9.30 22.94
N THR A 85 -28.44 8.73 22.04
CA THR A 85 -29.91 8.88 22.02
C THR A 85 -30.55 7.49 22.01
N PRO A 86 -30.59 6.78 23.16
CA PRO A 86 -31.25 5.49 23.22
C PRO A 86 -32.74 5.65 22.96
N ARG A 87 -33.36 4.62 22.36
CA ARG A 87 -34.81 4.60 22.18
C ARG A 87 -35.50 4.45 23.54
N PRO A 88 -36.73 4.97 23.73
CA PRO A 88 -37.43 4.88 25.01
C PRO A 88 -37.63 3.44 25.53
N ASP A 89 -37.68 2.46 24.65
CA ASP A 89 -37.81 1.02 24.93
C ASP A 89 -36.46 0.29 25.07
N ASP A 90 -35.35 0.99 24.87
CA ASP A 90 -34.02 0.40 24.98
C ASP A 90 -33.60 0.27 26.44
N LEU A 91 -33.66 -0.96 26.96
CA LEU A 91 -33.26 -1.28 28.33
C LEU A 91 -31.74 -1.34 28.53
N ARG A 92 -30.95 -1.17 27.47
CA ARG A 92 -29.48 -1.23 27.55
C ARG A 92 -28.95 0.00 28.26
N ARG A 93 -27.96 -0.19 29.13
CA ARG A 93 -27.22 0.89 29.78
C ARG A 93 -25.90 1.13 29.02
N LEU A 94 -25.64 2.40 28.69
CA LEU A 94 -24.33 2.83 28.20
C LEU A 94 -23.27 2.57 29.28
N LYS A 95 -22.27 1.76 28.96
CA LYS A 95 -21.15 1.44 29.87
C LYS A 95 -19.89 2.26 29.60
N ALA A 96 -19.65 2.56 28.34
CA ALA A 96 -18.51 3.35 27.91
C ALA A 96 -18.81 3.98 26.55
N LEU A 97 -18.21 5.14 26.29
CA LEU A 97 -18.18 5.80 24.99
C LEU A 97 -16.72 6.11 24.65
N THR A 98 -16.23 5.57 23.53
CA THR A 98 -14.83 5.72 23.10
C THR A 98 -14.78 6.42 21.76
N LEU A 99 -13.99 7.50 21.66
CA LEU A 99 -13.68 8.18 20.40
C LEU A 99 -12.37 7.61 19.84
N VAL A 100 -12.46 6.97 18.67
CA VAL A 100 -11.31 6.42 17.96
C VAL A 100 -11.08 7.22 16.68
N ILE A 101 -9.84 7.63 16.44
CA ILE A 101 -9.41 8.34 15.25
C ILE A 101 -8.46 7.42 14.49
N ASP A 102 -8.92 6.94 13.33
CA ASP A 102 -8.08 6.13 12.45
C ASP A 102 -6.91 6.95 11.87
N ASN A 103 -5.80 6.27 11.55
CA ASN A 103 -4.54 6.86 11.10
C ASN A 103 -3.90 7.89 12.06
N ASN A 104 -4.33 7.90 13.32
CA ASN A 104 -3.67 8.67 14.38
C ASN A 104 -2.66 7.77 15.12
N PRO A 105 -1.38 8.16 15.28
CA PRO A 105 -0.39 7.41 16.05
C PRO A 105 -0.86 7.05 17.47
N VAL A 106 -1.77 7.86 18.04
CA VAL A 106 -2.50 7.56 19.27
C VAL A 106 -4.00 7.47 18.93
N PRO A 107 -4.54 6.28 18.66
CA PRO A 107 -5.86 6.14 18.04
C PRO A 107 -7.02 6.45 18.98
N VAL A 108 -6.90 6.16 20.28
CA VAL A 108 -7.96 6.44 21.26
C VAL A 108 -7.82 7.87 21.78
N ALA A 109 -8.71 8.76 21.33
CA ALA A 109 -8.69 10.17 21.69
C ALA A 109 -9.39 10.45 23.03
N ALA A 110 -10.46 9.69 23.35
CA ALA A 110 -11.19 9.83 24.60
C ALA A 110 -11.94 8.53 24.96
N THR A 111 -12.14 8.30 26.26
CA THR A 111 -13.06 7.27 26.77
C THR A 111 -13.81 7.83 27.97
N PHE A 112 -15.14 7.67 27.97
CA PHE A 112 -16.05 8.05 29.05
C PHE A 112 -16.71 6.77 29.58
N THR A 113 -16.77 6.58 30.90
CA THR A 113 -17.30 5.36 31.56
C THR A 113 -18.23 5.71 32.71
#